data_AF-A0A1A2PWK9-F1
#
_entry.id   AF-A0A1A2PWK9-F1
#
_cell.length_a   1.000
_cell.length_b   1.000
_cell.length_c   1.000
_cell.angle_alpha   90.00
_cell.angle_beta   90.00
_cell.angle_gamma   90.00
#
_symmetry.space_group_name_H-M   'P 1'
#
loop_
_entity.id
_entity.type
_entity.pdbx_description
1 polymer ?
#
loop_
_entity_poly.entity_id
_entity_poly.type
_entity_poly.pdbx_seq_one_letter_code
_entity_poly.pdbx_strand_id
1 'polypeptide(L)' 'MDDQTRTVTVQLARADAIVLCDWLVNTDLNTVPITHPAQKQALADLLSRFEWAAPEDVTVATAEDIAAAQAVVARDMGW' A
#
# COMPACT_ATOMS: atom_id res chain seq x y z
N MET A 1 -13.07 6.44 -28.14
CA MET A 1 -12.39 7.34 -27.19
C MET A 1 -11.93 6.43 -26.07
N ASP A 2 -10.83 5.72 -26.31
CA ASP A 2 -10.49 4.47 -25.60
C ASP A 2 -9.05 4.56 -25.11
N ASP A 3 -8.83 5.31 -24.02
CA ASP A 3 -7.52 5.37 -23.35
C ASP A 3 -7.65 5.52 -21.81
N GLN A 4 -8.81 5.20 -21.24
CA GLN A 4 -9.09 5.47 -19.81
C GLN A 4 -8.70 4.34 -18.85
N THR A 5 -8.10 3.24 -19.33
CA THR A 5 -7.75 2.08 -18.49
C THR A 5 -6.37 1.53 -18.78
N ARG A 6 -5.40 2.41 -19.06
CA ARG A 6 -4.00 1.99 -19.08
C ARG A 6 -3.57 1.67 -17.66
N THR A 7 -3.48 0.37 -17.36
CA THR A 7 -2.89 -0.10 -16.10
C THR A 7 -1.36 0.00 -16.18
N VAL A 8 -0.74 0.26 -15.03
CA VAL A 8 0.72 0.24 -14.87
C VAL A 8 1.09 -0.87 -13.90
N THR A 9 2.24 -1.50 -14.11
CA THR A 9 2.82 -2.45 -13.15
C THR A 9 3.92 -1.74 -12.37
N VAL A 10 3.82 -1.79 -11.04
CA VAL A 10 4.84 -1.28 -10.13
C VAL A 10 5.39 -2.46 -9.34
N GLN A 11 6.71 -2.62 -9.36
CA GLN A 11 7.39 -3.60 -8.53
C GLN A 11 7.70 -2.96 -7.18
N LEU A 12 7.23 -3.56 -6.10
CA LEU A 12 7.51 -3.14 -4.73
C LEU A 12 8.43 -4.17 -4.08
N ALA A 13 9.33 -3.72 -3.19
CA ALA A 13 9.96 -4.64 -2.27
C ALA A 13 8.88 -5.25 -1.36
N ARG A 14 9.06 -6.51 -0.97
CA ARG A 14 8.09 -7.21 -0.12
C ARG A 14 7.83 -6.46 1.19
N ALA A 15 8.87 -5.90 1.80
CA ALA A 15 8.76 -5.13 3.03
C ALA A 15 7.91 -3.86 2.83
N ASP A 16 8.13 -3.11 1.74
CA ASP A 16 7.32 -1.93 1.40
C ASP A 16 5.85 -2.31 1.22
N ALA A 17 5.57 -3.40 0.51
CA ALA A 17 4.22 -3.88 0.26
C ALA A 17 3.48 -4.22 1.57
N ILE A 18 4.16 -4.89 2.52
CA ILE A 18 3.58 -5.19 3.84
C ILE A 18 3.28 -3.91 4.62
N VAL A 19 4.24 -3.00 4.70
CA VAL A 19 4.08 -1.73 5.44
C VAL A 19 2.96 -0.88 4.85
N LEU A 20 2.89 -0.77 3.52
CA LEU A 20 1.85 0.00 2.83
C LEU A 20 0.47 -0.66 2.95
N CYS A 21 0.38 -1.98 2.84
CA CYS A 21 -0.87 -2.71 2.98
C CYS A 21 -1.42 -2.56 4.40
N ASP A 22 -0.58 -2.78 5.43
CA ASP A 22 -0.95 -2.57 6.83
C ASP A 22 -1.43 -1.14 7.11
N TRP A 23 -0.70 -0.14 6.62
CA TRP A 23 -1.08 1.26 6.78
C TRP A 23 -2.42 1.58 6.11
N LEU A 24 -2.64 1.11 4.87
CA LEU A 24 -3.88 1.35 4.14
C LEU A 24 -5.09 0.70 4.81
N VAL A 25 -4.94 -0.51 5.35
CA VAL A 25 -6.03 -1.25 6.03
C VAL A 25 -6.42 -0.57 7.35
N ASN A 26 -5.44 -0.09 8.11
CA ASN A 26 -5.67 0.43 9.47
C ASN A 26 -5.86 1.96 9.54
N THR A 27 -5.66 2.68 8.44
CA THR A 27 -5.81 4.14 8.40
C THR A 27 -7.23 4.54 7.97
N ASP A 28 -7.89 5.40 8.76
CA ASP A 28 -9.08 6.11 8.28
C ASP A 28 -8.67 7.11 7.19
N LEU A 29 -8.92 6.75 5.93
CA LEU A 29 -8.59 7.59 4.77
C LEU A 29 -9.27 8.97 4.78
N ASN A 30 -10.29 9.20 5.63
CA ASN A 30 -10.88 10.53 5.81
C ASN A 30 -10.00 11.47 6.62
N THR A 31 -9.06 10.94 7.41
CA THR A 31 -8.11 11.70 8.21
C THR A 31 -6.82 12.03 7.45
N VAL A 32 -6.58 11.34 6.32
CA VAL A 32 -5.39 11.57 5.49
C VAL A 32 -5.47 12.96 4.86
N PRO A 33 -4.46 13.83 5.06
CA PRO A 33 -4.41 15.13 4.42
C PRO A 33 -4.38 14.98 2.89
N ILE A 34 -5.37 15.56 2.22
CA ILE A 34 -5.49 15.56 0.75
C ILE A 34 -5.64 16.99 0.24
N THR A 35 -5.08 17.24 -0.94
CA THR A 35 -5.28 18.49 -1.70
C THR A 35 -6.37 18.32 -2.77
N HIS A 36 -6.73 17.09 -3.12
CA HIS A 36 -7.75 16.79 -4.11
C HIS A 36 -8.48 15.47 -3.80
N PRO A 37 -9.82 15.37 -3.98
CA PRO A 37 -10.59 14.14 -3.68
C PRO A 37 -10.07 12.88 -4.37
N ALA A 38 -9.51 13.02 -5.58
CA ALA A 38 -8.93 11.91 -6.34
C ALA A 38 -7.76 11.21 -5.61
N GLN A 39 -7.05 11.87 -4.70
CA GLN A 39 -5.99 11.23 -3.92
C GLN A 39 -6.56 10.17 -2.98
N LYS A 40 -7.70 10.46 -2.34
CA LYS A 40 -8.41 9.49 -1.49
C LYS A 40 -8.91 8.31 -2.33
N GLN A 41 -9.48 8.59 -3.51
CA GLN A 41 -9.92 7.54 -4.42
C GLN A 41 -8.76 6.66 -4.86
N ALA A 42 -7.60 7.24 -5.21
CA ALA A 42 -6.42 6.47 -5.60
C ALA A 42 -5.88 5.57 -4.47
N LEU A 43 -5.93 6.03 -3.21
CA LEU A 43 -5.55 5.20 -2.06
C LEU A 43 -6.55 4.05 -1.82
N ALA A 44 -7.85 4.32 -1.97
CA ALA A 44 -8.87 3.27 -1.87
C ALA A 44 -8.72 2.24 -3.02
N ASP A 45 -8.48 2.70 -4.24
CA ASP A 45 -8.23 1.84 -5.40
C ASP A 45 -6.96 0.99 -5.19
N LEU A 46 -5.91 1.58 -4.60
CA LEU A 46 -4.67 0.87 -4.27
C LEU A 46 -4.91 -0.20 -3.19
N LEU A 47 -5.67 0.10 -2.13
CA LEU A 47 -6.05 -0.89 -1.13
C LEU A 47 -6.81 -2.06 -1.77
N SER A 48 -7.81 -1.77 -2.61
CA SER A 48 -8.51 -2.82 -3.34
C SER A 48 -7.55 -3.65 -4.21
N ARG A 49 -6.52 -3.05 -4.83
CA ARG A 49 -5.51 -3.84 -5.56
C ARG A 49 -4.69 -4.75 -4.66
N PHE A 50 -4.35 -4.33 -3.43
CA PHE A 50 -3.71 -5.22 -2.46
C PHE A 50 -4.62 -6.40 -2.13
N GLU A 51 -5.90 -6.17 -1.85
CA GLU A 51 -6.87 -7.22 -1.51
C GLU A 51 -7.06 -8.27 -2.62
N TRP A 52 -7.06 -7.84 -3.88
CA TRP A 52 -7.38 -8.72 -5.02
C TRP A 52 -6.17 -9.32 -5.73
N ALA A 53 -5.00 -8.68 -5.66
CA ALA A 53 -3.86 -9.01 -6.51
C ALA A 53 -2.52 -9.16 -5.78
N ALA A 54 -2.41 -8.76 -4.51
CA ALA A 54 -1.18 -9.00 -3.77
C ALA A 54 -1.05 -10.46 -3.34
N PRO A 55 0.19 -10.96 -3.17
CA PRO A 55 0.44 -12.24 -2.54
C PRO A 55 -0.19 -12.34 -1.14
N GLU A 56 -0.64 -13.54 -0.77
CA GLU A 56 -1.30 -13.79 0.53
C GLU A 56 -0.41 -13.38 1.71
N ASP A 57 0.89 -13.64 1.64
CA ASP A 57 1.85 -13.30 2.69
C ASP A 57 2.05 -11.79 2.89
N VAL A 58 1.50 -10.95 2.01
CA VAL A 58 1.40 -9.50 2.20
C VAL A 58 0.07 -9.12 2.88
N THR A 59 -1.04 -9.75 2.48
CA THR A 59 -2.38 -9.38 2.95
C THR A 59 -2.74 -9.95 4.32
N VAL A 60 -2.13 -11.07 4.73
CA VAL A 60 -2.32 -11.69 6.05
C VAL A 60 -1.07 -11.60 6.93
N ALA A 61 -0.20 -10.62 6.67
CA ALA A 61 1.02 -10.40 7.44
C ALA A 61 0.71 -10.28 8.95
N THR A 62 1.49 -11.00 9.76
CA THR A 62 1.34 -10.94 11.22
C THR A 62 1.93 -9.65 11.78
N ALA A 63 1.64 -9.34 13.05
CA ALA A 63 2.29 -8.21 13.74
C ALA A 63 3.82 -8.34 13.76
N GLU A 64 4.37 -9.56 13.82
CA GLU A 64 5.81 -9.81 13.74
C GLU A 64 6.34 -9.52 12.33
N ASP A 65 5.63 -9.97 11.29
CA ASP A 65 5.99 -9.69 9.89
C ASP A 65 5.97 -8.18 9.60
N ILE A 66 4.97 -7.47 10.10
CA ILE A 66 4.84 -6.01 9.96
C ILE A 66 6.00 -5.32 10.66
N ALA A 67 6.32 -5.68 11.90
CA ALA A 67 7.43 -5.08 12.64
C ALA A 67 8.78 -5.34 11.94
N ALA A 68 9.00 -6.56 11.42
CA ALA A 68 10.19 -6.91 10.66
C ALA A 68 10.27 -6.12 9.34
N ALA A 69 9.15 -5.98 8.62
CA ALA A 69 9.08 -5.20 7.39
C ALA A 69 9.38 -3.72 7.67
N GLN A 70 8.79 -3.12 8.70
CA GLN A 70 9.08 -1.74 9.12
C GLN A 70 10.56 -1.55 9.43
N ALA A 71 11.21 -2.50 10.12
CA ALA A 71 12.63 -2.45 10.41
C ALA A 71 13.50 -2.51 9.13
N VAL A 72 13.11 -3.30 8.13
CA VAL A 72 13.79 -3.34 6.83
C VAL A 72 13.64 -2.00 6.10
N VAL A 73 12.41 -1.51 5.97
CA VAL A 73 12.12 -0.24 5.28
C VAL A 73 12.86 0.93 5.94
N ALA A 74 12.86 0.99 7.27
CA ALA A 74 13.53 2.06 8.02
C ALA A 74 15.06 2.07 7.80
N ARG A 75 15.69 0.90 7.65
CA ARG A 75 17.14 0.80 7.38
C ARG A 75 17.52 1.37 6.02
N ASP A 76 16.65 1.20 5.02
CA ASP A 76 16.90 1.68 3.66
C ASP A 76 16.57 3.17 3.49
N MET A 77 15.81 3.77 4.41
CA MET A 77 15.51 5.20 4.44
C MET A 77 16.70 6.08 4.90
N GLY A 78 17.77 5.48 5.44
CA GLY A 78 18.99 6.19 5.81
C GLY A 78 18.80 7.25 6.91
N TRP A 79 17.77 7.09 7.75
CA TRP A 79 17.52 7.94 8.91
C TRP A 79 18.48 7.65 10.07
#